data_AF-A0A5B8BNV4-F1
#
_entry.id   AF-A0A5B8BNV4-F1
#
_cell.length_a   1.000
_cell.length_b   1.000
_cell.length_c   1.000
_cell.angle_alpha   90.00
_cell.angle_beta   90.00
_cell.angle_gamma   90.00
#
_symmetry.space_group_name_H-M   'P 1'
#
loop_
_entity.id
_entity.type
_entity.pdbx_description
1 polymer ?
#
loop_
_entity_poly.entity_id
_entity_poly.type
_entity_poly.pdbx_seq_one_letter_code
_entity_poly.pdbx_strand_id
1 'polypeptide(L)'
;MTIRTIEDAGKHQFVVGIRQSGFWPRTQAFRLMDDLEAALPVLHRALDAANHYYFALDPTDGAWREEDSAFDPWASPHSLAIWKRLARTRDLHARLEAWLLEVERMMAFSLFDGMYESETCHFCEPLISTLALSNPRFVPHYARFMRHWDMSREQRQRDTIDQIVRRHGITPETEDLLFTRVVQAPGKTGEAQVEGLMDVLNRAYGDFMTSPLYRRIFDALNPPEPAEAPLPSAA
;
A
#
# COMPACT_ATOMS: atom_id res chain seq x y z
N MET A 1 19.79 1.25 12.03
CA MET A 1 18.77 0.17 12.03
C MET A 1 18.89 -0.74 13.27
N THR A 2 17.78 -1.09 13.91
CA THR A 2 17.68 -2.11 14.97
C THR A 2 16.60 -3.12 14.60
N ILE A 3 16.99 -4.34 14.22
CA ILE A 3 16.02 -5.41 13.92
C ILE A 3 15.66 -6.11 15.22
N ARG A 4 14.36 -6.30 15.48
CA ARG A 4 13.86 -7.02 16.64
C ARG A 4 12.87 -8.09 16.17
N THR A 5 13.16 -9.35 16.48
CA THR A 5 12.16 -10.42 16.39
C THR A 5 11.48 -10.53 17.73
N ILE A 6 10.15 -10.58 17.73
CA ILE A 6 9.34 -10.58 18.96
C ILE A 6 8.37 -11.75 18.85
N GLU A 7 8.44 -12.66 19.81
CA GLU A 7 7.58 -13.84 19.85
C GLU A 7 6.49 -13.61 20.91
N ASP A 8 5.22 -13.54 20.49
CA ASP A 8 4.07 -13.44 21.39
C ASP A 8 3.17 -14.67 21.20
N ALA A 9 2.41 -15.02 22.25
CA ALA A 9 1.55 -16.19 22.41
C ALA A 9 0.76 -16.58 21.14
N GLY A 10 1.37 -17.41 20.29
CA GLY A 10 0.80 -17.93 19.05
C GLY A 10 0.94 -17.03 17.81
N LYS A 11 1.60 -15.87 17.92
CA LYS A 11 1.92 -14.96 16.81
C LYS A 11 3.41 -14.63 16.85
N HIS A 12 4.18 -15.21 15.94
CA HIS A 12 5.55 -14.76 15.72
C HIS A 12 5.52 -13.44 14.92
N GLN A 13 6.03 -12.36 15.53
CA GLN A 13 6.08 -11.04 14.93
C GLN A 13 7.53 -10.67 14.57
N PHE A 14 7.71 -10.00 13.44
CA PHE A 14 8.99 -9.57 12.93
C PHE A 14 9.03 -8.04 12.80
N VAL A 15 9.61 -7.35 13.77
CA VAL A 15 9.63 -5.88 13.77
C VAL A 15 10.96 -5.38 13.22
N VAL A 16 10.91 -4.69 12.07
CA VAL A 16 12.06 -3.93 11.58
C VAL A 16 11.99 -2.53 12.17
N GLY A 17 12.59 -2.37 13.34
CA GLY A 17 12.77 -1.07 13.97
C GLY A 17 13.83 -0.24 13.24
N ILE A 18 13.41 0.82 12.56
CA ILE A 18 14.35 1.78 11.99
C ILE A 18 14.62 2.87 13.03
N ARG A 19 15.51 2.53 13.97
CA ARG A 19 15.88 3.40 15.09
C ARG A 19 16.50 4.72 14.61
N GLN A 20 15.87 5.84 14.96
CA GLN A 20 16.36 7.20 14.66
C GLN A 20 16.21 8.11 15.89
N SER A 21 17.33 8.72 16.33
CA SER A 21 17.36 9.62 17.48
C SER A 21 17.33 11.11 17.09
N GLY A 22 16.51 11.88 17.79
CA GLY A 22 16.60 13.35 17.84
C GLY A 22 16.24 14.14 16.57
N PHE A 23 16.72 15.39 16.50
CA PHE A 23 16.45 16.40 15.46
C PHE A 23 16.72 15.92 14.03
N TRP A 24 15.84 16.27 13.08
CA TRP A 24 15.83 15.74 11.69
C TRP A 24 16.34 16.71 10.61
N PRO A 25 17.66 16.72 10.29
CA PRO A 25 18.20 17.38 9.10
C PRO A 25 17.94 16.56 7.81
N ARG A 26 18.12 17.19 6.64
CA ARG A 26 17.99 16.53 5.31
C ARG A 26 18.81 15.24 5.19
N THR A 27 19.97 15.18 5.84
CA THR A 27 20.86 14.01 5.86
C THR A 27 20.23 12.78 6.53
N GLN A 28 19.23 12.94 7.40
CA GLN A 28 18.53 11.80 8.00
C GLN A 28 17.57 11.10 7.04
N ALA A 29 17.00 11.80 6.05
CA ALA A 29 16.18 11.13 5.03
C ALA A 29 17.01 10.12 4.21
N PHE A 30 18.26 10.45 3.92
CA PHE A 30 19.20 9.54 3.25
C PHE A 30 19.54 8.34 4.15
N ARG A 31 19.82 8.57 5.44
CA ARG A 31 20.06 7.48 6.39
C ARG A 31 18.86 6.56 6.55
N LEU A 32 17.64 7.11 6.61
CA LEU A 32 16.42 6.30 6.62
C LEU A 32 16.31 5.45 5.36
N MET A 33 16.64 6.01 4.19
CA MET A 33 16.68 5.23 2.95
C MET A 33 17.72 4.10 3.03
N ASP A 34 18.92 4.37 3.55
CA ASP A 34 19.96 3.36 3.74
C ASP A 34 19.50 2.26 4.72
N ASP A 35 18.81 2.63 5.81
CA ASP A 35 18.23 1.70 6.77
C ASP A 35 17.11 0.84 6.12
N LEU A 36 16.25 1.43 5.28
CA LEU A 36 15.22 0.71 4.52
C LEU A 36 15.84 -0.30 3.57
N GLU A 37 16.86 0.08 2.81
CA GLU A 37 17.59 -0.83 1.92
C GLU A 37 18.29 -1.96 2.71
N ALA A 38 18.90 -1.63 3.86
CA ALA A 38 19.51 -2.61 4.74
C ALA A 38 18.50 -3.60 5.37
N ALA A 39 17.21 -3.24 5.42
CA ALA A 39 16.15 -4.12 5.88
C ALA A 39 15.72 -5.16 4.83
N LEU A 40 15.95 -4.94 3.53
CA LEU A 40 15.49 -5.87 2.49
C LEU A 40 16.03 -7.31 2.66
N PRO A 41 17.35 -7.54 2.88
CA PRO A 41 17.86 -8.90 3.06
C PRO A 41 17.33 -9.58 4.32
N VAL A 42 16.90 -8.78 5.29
CA VAL A 42 16.39 -9.23 6.57
C VAL A 42 14.93 -9.66 6.41
N LEU A 43 14.12 -8.87 5.70
CA LEU A 43 12.76 -9.21 5.31
C LEU A 43 12.72 -10.49 4.48
N HIS A 44 13.62 -10.62 3.48
CA HIS A 44 13.76 -11.85 2.67
C HIS A 44 13.96 -13.09 3.55
N ARG A 45 14.96 -13.06 4.44
CA ARG A 45 15.23 -14.20 5.34
C ARG A 45 14.06 -14.51 6.27
N ALA A 46 13.35 -13.48 6.73
CA ALA A 46 12.20 -13.66 7.61
C ALA A 46 11.02 -14.31 6.87
N LEU A 47 10.78 -13.94 5.61
CA LEU A 47 9.74 -14.55 4.77
C LEU A 47 10.07 -16.03 4.46
N ASP A 48 11.33 -16.34 4.19
CA ASP A 48 11.79 -17.72 3.95
C ASP A 48 11.65 -18.63 5.18
N ALA A 49 11.71 -18.07 6.39
CA ALA A 49 11.63 -18.83 7.64
C ALA A 49 10.22 -19.30 8.00
N ALA A 50 9.20 -18.97 7.20
CA ALA A 50 7.80 -19.44 7.28
C ALA A 50 7.05 -19.18 8.61
N ASN A 51 7.66 -18.48 9.57
CA ASN A 51 7.14 -18.34 10.93
C ASN A 51 6.93 -16.86 11.32
N HIS A 52 6.53 -15.94 10.43
CA HIS A 52 6.29 -14.55 10.83
C HIS A 52 5.02 -13.98 10.20
N TYR A 53 4.15 -13.40 11.04
CA TYR A 53 2.83 -12.92 10.64
C TYR A 53 2.70 -11.40 10.56
N TYR A 54 3.58 -10.66 11.26
CA TYR A 54 3.53 -9.20 11.32
C TYR A 54 4.90 -8.60 11.04
N PHE A 55 4.93 -7.61 10.17
CA PHE A 55 6.11 -6.85 9.78
C PHE A 55 5.84 -5.37 10.04
N ALA A 56 6.57 -4.73 10.95
CA ALA A 56 6.40 -3.30 11.21
C ALA A 56 7.64 -2.51 10.75
N LEU A 57 7.41 -1.39 10.06
CA LEU A 57 8.41 -0.37 9.76
C LEU A 57 8.21 0.78 10.73
N ASP A 58 8.89 0.75 11.87
CA ASP A 58 8.84 1.84 12.85
C ASP A 58 10.04 2.78 12.63
N PRO A 59 9.86 3.96 12.02
CA PRO A 59 10.94 4.92 11.84
C PRO A 59 11.20 5.76 13.10
N THR A 60 10.42 5.57 14.17
CA THR A 60 10.71 6.17 15.48
C THR A 60 11.75 5.32 16.22
N ASP A 61 12.28 5.80 17.34
CA ASP A 61 13.45 5.26 18.04
C ASP A 61 13.26 3.85 18.67
N GLY A 62 12.38 3.02 18.10
CA GLY A 62 11.87 1.77 18.67
C GLY A 62 10.88 2.04 19.79
N ALA A 63 10.03 3.07 19.60
CA ALA A 63 8.97 3.41 20.55
C ALA A 63 7.86 2.36 20.57
N TRP A 64 7.79 1.51 19.55
CA TRP A 64 7.05 0.25 19.62
C TRP A 64 7.54 -0.60 20.80
N ARG A 65 6.69 -0.75 21.81
CA ARG A 65 6.94 -1.64 22.96
C ARG A 65 6.02 -2.85 22.87
N GLU A 66 6.55 -4.00 23.27
CA GLU A 66 5.87 -5.31 23.35
C GLU A 66 4.56 -5.25 24.17
N GLU A 67 4.48 -4.32 25.12
CA GLU A 67 3.31 -4.09 25.99
C GLU A 67 2.25 -3.18 25.33
N ASP A 68 2.61 -2.45 24.27
CA ASP A 68 1.71 -1.59 23.52
C ASP A 68 0.97 -2.43 22.47
N SER A 69 -0.07 -3.14 22.89
CA SER A 69 -1.03 -3.83 22.03
C SER A 69 -1.76 -2.93 21.01
N ALA A 70 -1.42 -1.63 20.97
CA ALA A 70 -2.04 -0.58 20.18
C ALA A 70 -1.02 0.22 19.36
N PHE A 71 0.01 -0.42 18.77
CA PHE A 71 0.78 0.25 17.73
C PHE A 71 -0.12 0.52 16.52
N ASP A 72 -0.57 1.77 16.40
CA ASP A 72 -1.13 2.31 15.18
C ASP A 72 -0.04 3.12 14.46
N PRO A 73 0.51 2.62 13.33
CA PRO A 73 1.55 3.33 12.60
C PRO A 73 1.07 4.69 12.03
N TRP A 74 -0.25 4.91 12.02
CA TRP A 74 -0.87 6.19 11.68
C TRP A 74 -1.04 7.14 12.86
N ALA A 75 -1.11 6.64 14.09
CA ALA A 75 -1.37 7.45 15.28
C ALA A 75 -0.15 8.25 15.73
N SER A 76 1.07 7.83 15.36
CA SER A 76 2.30 8.54 15.70
C SER A 76 2.51 9.76 14.79
N PRO A 77 2.39 11.00 15.30
CA PRO A 77 2.67 12.20 14.50
C PRO A 77 4.13 12.25 14.03
N HIS A 78 5.02 11.61 14.79
CA HIS A 78 6.44 11.50 14.47
C HIS A 78 6.65 10.59 13.25
N SER A 79 6.06 9.38 13.23
CA SER A 79 6.17 8.46 12.09
C SER A 79 5.64 9.11 10.80
N LEU A 80 4.50 9.78 10.87
CA LEU A 80 3.94 10.46 9.71
C LEU A 80 4.80 11.64 9.24
N ALA A 81 5.40 12.41 10.15
CA ALA A 81 6.30 13.50 9.80
C ALA A 81 7.56 13.00 9.08
N ILE A 82 8.06 11.83 9.48
CA ILE A 82 9.19 11.14 8.86
C ILE A 82 8.85 10.73 7.43
N TRP A 83 7.75 10.01 7.24
CA TRP A 83 7.30 9.62 5.89
C TRP A 83 7.06 10.81 4.99
N LYS A 84 6.44 11.88 5.51
CA LYS A 84 6.23 13.14 4.76
C LYS A 84 7.54 13.78 4.34
N ARG A 85 8.58 13.71 5.17
CA ARG A 85 9.90 14.27 4.84
C ARG A 85 10.63 13.42 3.80
N LEU A 86 10.55 12.10 3.90
CA LEU A 86 11.06 11.17 2.88
C LEU A 86 10.39 11.45 1.53
N ALA A 87 9.06 11.57 1.53
CA ALA A 87 8.26 11.89 0.34
C ALA A 87 8.62 13.25 -0.31
N ARG A 88 9.02 14.24 0.48
CA ARG A 88 9.46 15.56 0.00
C ARG A 88 10.89 15.57 -0.55
N THR A 89 11.70 14.54 -0.29
CA THR A 89 13.10 14.48 -0.69
C THR A 89 13.24 13.87 -2.07
N ARG A 90 13.09 14.69 -3.12
CA ARG A 90 13.06 14.25 -4.54
C ARG A 90 14.26 13.41 -4.96
N ASP A 91 15.44 13.70 -4.44
CA ASP A 91 16.68 12.97 -4.76
C ASP A 91 16.62 11.49 -4.36
N LEU A 92 15.70 11.12 -3.45
CA LEU A 92 15.49 9.75 -3.00
C LEU A 92 14.41 9.01 -3.79
N HIS A 93 13.65 9.68 -4.66
CA HIS A 93 12.48 9.06 -5.30
C HIS A 93 12.82 7.81 -6.11
N ALA A 94 13.92 7.83 -6.88
CA ALA A 94 14.35 6.65 -7.64
C ALA A 94 14.76 5.48 -6.73
N ARG A 95 15.41 5.77 -5.59
CA ARG A 95 15.77 4.74 -4.59
C ARG A 95 14.54 4.17 -3.91
N LEU A 96 13.59 5.03 -3.56
CA LEU A 96 12.31 4.63 -2.95
C LEU A 96 11.50 3.73 -3.89
N GLU A 97 11.43 4.04 -5.17
CA GLU A 97 10.73 3.18 -6.13
C GLU A 97 11.40 1.81 -6.27
N ALA A 98 12.74 1.78 -6.37
CA ALA A 98 13.48 0.53 -6.45
C ALA A 98 13.23 -0.33 -5.20
N TRP A 99 13.24 0.29 -4.03
CA TRP A 99 12.92 -0.37 -2.77
C TRP A 99 11.48 -0.87 -2.71
N LEU A 100 10.49 -0.05 -3.10
CA LEU A 100 9.08 -0.43 -3.14
C LEU A 100 8.82 -1.58 -4.10
N LEU A 101 9.49 -1.61 -5.27
CA LEU A 101 9.37 -2.73 -6.21
C LEU A 101 9.90 -4.04 -5.63
N GLU A 102 10.97 -3.97 -4.85
CA GLU A 102 11.52 -5.16 -4.21
C GLU A 102 10.58 -5.67 -3.10
N VAL A 103 10.02 -4.77 -2.29
CA VAL A 103 8.99 -5.13 -1.30
C VAL A 103 7.73 -5.68 -1.97
N GLU A 104 7.27 -5.08 -3.06
CA GLU A 104 6.12 -5.56 -3.84
C GLU A 104 6.37 -7.01 -4.33
N ARG A 105 7.56 -7.30 -4.85
CA ARG A 105 7.94 -8.66 -5.25
C ARG A 105 7.92 -9.62 -4.07
N MET A 106 8.49 -9.24 -2.93
CA MET A 106 8.45 -10.06 -1.71
C MET A 106 7.00 -10.40 -1.32
N MET A 107 6.11 -9.41 -1.35
CA MET A 107 4.69 -9.60 -1.03
C MET A 107 3.99 -10.53 -2.03
N ALA A 108 4.33 -10.46 -3.32
CA ALA A 108 3.76 -11.33 -4.34
C ALA A 108 4.15 -12.82 -4.19
N PHE A 109 5.32 -13.10 -3.59
CA PHE A 109 5.80 -14.47 -3.33
C PHE A 109 5.52 -14.96 -1.90
N SER A 110 5.00 -14.09 -1.03
CA SER A 110 4.66 -14.44 0.34
C SER A 110 3.56 -15.50 0.37
N LEU A 111 3.82 -16.63 1.03
CA LEU A 111 2.83 -17.69 1.30
C LEU A 111 1.81 -17.30 2.38
N PHE A 112 1.97 -16.13 3.00
CA PHE A 112 1.10 -15.67 4.08
C PHE A 112 -0.10 -14.88 3.54
N ASP A 113 -1.28 -15.11 4.13
CA ASP A 113 -2.52 -14.35 3.92
C ASP A 113 -2.36 -12.88 4.36
N GLY A 114 -1.59 -12.10 3.58
CA GLY A 114 -1.29 -10.69 3.81
C GLY A 114 -0.13 -10.44 4.78
N MET A 115 0.74 -9.48 4.45
CA MET A 115 1.71 -8.91 5.39
C MET A 115 1.10 -7.69 6.09
N TYR A 116 1.30 -7.55 7.40
CA TYR A 116 0.67 -6.51 8.22
C TYR A 116 1.65 -5.79 9.15
N GLU A 117 1.52 -4.46 9.33
CA GLU A 117 2.21 -3.70 10.39
C GLU A 117 1.49 -3.80 11.74
N SER A 118 0.17 -3.99 11.72
CA SER A 118 -0.65 -4.18 12.91
C SER A 118 -1.90 -5.00 12.56
N GLU A 119 -2.77 -5.27 13.53
CA GLU A 119 -4.04 -5.96 13.25
C GLU A 119 -4.96 -5.19 12.27
N THR A 120 -4.72 -3.90 12.08
CA THR A 120 -5.57 -2.98 11.31
C THR A 120 -4.85 -2.25 10.18
N CYS A 121 -3.54 -2.50 10.00
CA CYS A 121 -2.73 -1.79 9.01
C CYS A 121 -1.87 -2.78 8.22
N HIS A 122 -1.96 -2.68 6.88
CA HIS A 122 -1.15 -3.52 6.01
C HIS A 122 0.30 -3.07 5.96
N PHE A 123 1.18 -4.02 5.66
CA PHE A 123 2.60 -3.74 5.52
C PHE A 123 2.87 -2.63 4.50
N CYS A 124 3.72 -1.67 4.87
CA CYS A 124 4.09 -0.48 4.11
C CYS A 124 2.97 0.53 3.84
N GLU A 125 1.73 0.28 4.28
CA GLU A 125 0.58 1.16 4.00
C GLU A 125 0.84 2.63 4.37
N PRO A 126 1.37 2.97 5.56
CA PRO A 126 1.60 4.38 5.93
C PRO A 126 2.63 5.08 5.01
N LEU A 127 3.71 4.36 4.67
CA LEU A 127 4.77 4.86 3.80
C LEU A 127 4.23 5.10 2.39
N ILE A 128 3.62 4.08 1.78
CA ILE A 128 3.17 4.18 0.38
C ILE A 128 2.01 5.17 0.23
N SER A 129 1.10 5.24 1.20
CA SER A 129 0.04 6.26 1.23
C SER A 129 0.63 7.67 1.26
N THR A 130 1.62 7.90 2.11
CA THR A 130 2.26 9.22 2.24
C THR A 130 2.99 9.62 0.97
N LEU A 131 3.65 8.66 0.31
CA LEU A 131 4.32 8.86 -0.97
C LEU A 131 3.33 9.17 -2.09
N ALA A 132 2.29 8.35 -2.25
CA ALA A 132 1.26 8.51 -3.28
C ALA A 132 0.47 9.81 -3.11
N LEU A 133 0.16 10.22 -1.88
CA LEU A 133 -0.42 11.54 -1.60
C LEU A 133 0.54 12.66 -1.99
N SER A 134 1.84 12.50 -1.75
CA SER A 134 2.81 13.59 -1.99
C SER A 134 3.16 13.78 -3.46
N ASN A 135 3.22 12.71 -4.26
CA ASN A 135 3.65 12.75 -5.66
C ASN A 135 2.94 11.66 -6.48
N PRO A 136 2.30 12.01 -7.63
CA PRO A 136 1.56 11.06 -8.46
C PRO A 136 2.42 9.89 -8.98
N ARG A 137 3.74 10.07 -9.07
CA ARG A 137 4.70 9.01 -9.43
C ARG A 137 4.57 7.73 -8.58
N PHE A 138 4.14 7.86 -7.32
CA PHE A 138 3.98 6.72 -6.41
C PHE A 138 2.56 6.12 -6.39
N VAL A 139 1.60 6.73 -7.09
CA VAL A 139 0.22 6.20 -7.19
C VAL A 139 0.17 4.79 -7.80
N PRO A 140 0.94 4.47 -8.87
CA PRO A 140 0.97 3.11 -9.39
C PRO A 140 1.50 2.08 -8.38
N HIS A 141 2.44 2.46 -7.51
CA HIS A 141 2.93 1.56 -6.46
C HIS A 141 1.84 1.32 -5.41
N TYR A 142 1.11 2.36 -4.99
CA TYR A 142 -0.03 2.20 -4.08
C TYR A 142 -1.08 1.24 -4.65
N ALA A 143 -1.44 1.40 -5.92
CA ALA A 143 -2.37 0.50 -6.60
C ALA A 143 -1.88 -0.96 -6.59
N ARG A 144 -0.59 -1.21 -6.85
CA ARG A 144 -0.05 -2.57 -6.84
C ARG A 144 0.00 -3.19 -5.45
N PHE A 145 0.43 -2.43 -4.43
CA PHE A 145 0.38 -2.88 -3.04
C PHE A 145 -1.03 -3.27 -2.59
N MET A 146 -2.04 -2.50 -2.99
CA MET A 146 -3.44 -2.77 -2.68
C MET A 146 -3.93 -4.12 -3.21
N ARG A 147 -3.36 -4.66 -4.30
CA ARG A 147 -3.67 -6.00 -4.83
C ARG A 147 -3.16 -7.13 -3.93
N HIS A 148 -2.20 -6.83 -3.06
CA HIS A 148 -1.62 -7.79 -2.10
C HIS A 148 -2.18 -7.63 -0.69
N TRP A 149 -2.92 -6.55 -0.43
CA TRP A 149 -3.54 -6.30 0.86
C TRP A 149 -4.85 -7.09 1.00
N ASP A 150 -5.11 -7.61 2.20
CA ASP A 150 -6.42 -8.14 2.55
C ASP A 150 -7.43 -7.01 2.72
N MET A 151 -8.03 -6.61 1.60
CA MET A 151 -9.01 -5.53 1.56
C MET A 151 -10.32 -5.85 2.32
N SER A 152 -10.52 -7.08 2.80
CA SER A 152 -11.63 -7.38 3.71
C SER A 152 -11.45 -6.72 5.09
N ARG A 153 -10.20 -6.36 5.42
CA ARG A 153 -9.82 -5.69 6.68
C ARG A 153 -9.48 -4.21 6.49
N GLU A 154 -9.85 -3.62 5.35
CA GLU A 154 -9.59 -2.21 5.08
C GLU A 154 -10.14 -1.29 6.17
N GLN A 155 -9.43 -0.19 6.42
CA GLN A 155 -9.76 0.83 7.42
C GLN A 155 -9.62 2.25 6.84
N ARG A 156 -8.46 2.56 6.23
CA ARG A 156 -8.09 3.93 5.82
C ARG A 156 -7.95 4.08 4.30
N GLN A 157 -8.04 3.00 3.55
CA GLN A 157 -7.77 2.96 2.12
C GLN A 157 -8.75 3.86 1.35
N ARG A 158 -10.04 3.88 1.72
CA ARG A 158 -11.05 4.74 1.09
C ARG A 158 -10.67 6.22 1.16
N ASP A 159 -10.45 6.72 2.37
CA ASP A 159 -10.12 8.12 2.61
C ASP A 159 -8.78 8.50 1.97
N THR A 160 -7.84 7.56 1.93
CA THR A 160 -6.53 7.77 1.30
C THR A 160 -6.67 7.91 -0.21
N ILE A 161 -7.45 7.03 -0.87
CA ILE A 161 -7.71 7.10 -2.31
C ILE A 161 -8.46 8.39 -2.66
N ASP A 162 -9.47 8.77 -1.86
CA ASP A 162 -10.18 10.04 -2.06
C ASP A 162 -9.23 11.23 -2.03
N GLN A 163 -8.32 11.27 -1.05
CA GLN A 163 -7.32 12.33 -0.94
C GLN A 163 -6.31 12.30 -2.10
N ILE A 164 -5.88 11.12 -2.57
CA ILE A 164 -4.98 10.98 -3.72
C ILE A 164 -5.65 11.55 -4.97
N VAL A 165 -6.86 11.10 -5.29
CA VAL A 165 -7.60 11.51 -6.50
C VAL A 165 -7.94 12.99 -6.45
N ARG A 166 -8.43 13.50 -5.31
CA ARG A 166 -8.74 14.93 -5.18
C ARG A 166 -7.51 15.82 -5.30
N ARG A 167 -6.34 15.33 -4.88
CA ARG A 167 -5.09 16.09 -4.90
C ARG A 167 -4.44 16.12 -6.28
N HIS A 168 -4.42 14.98 -6.99
CA HIS A 168 -3.73 14.87 -8.28
C HIS A 168 -4.67 15.03 -9.49
N GLY A 169 -5.98 15.00 -9.26
CA GLY A 169 -6.99 14.99 -10.30
C GLY A 169 -7.11 13.61 -10.95
N ILE A 170 -7.77 13.57 -12.11
CA ILE A 170 -7.89 12.37 -12.93
C ILE A 170 -6.73 12.33 -13.92
N THR A 171 -5.78 11.46 -13.64
CA THR A 171 -4.62 11.09 -14.48
C THR A 171 -4.64 9.57 -14.74
N PRO A 172 -3.91 9.05 -15.74
CA PRO A 172 -3.82 7.61 -15.99
C PRO A 172 -3.48 6.78 -14.75
N GLU A 173 -2.61 7.29 -13.87
CA GLU A 173 -2.23 6.62 -12.63
C GLU A 173 -3.40 6.55 -11.63
N THR A 174 -4.15 7.64 -11.46
CA THR A 174 -5.32 7.65 -10.58
C THR A 174 -6.50 6.88 -11.16
N GLU A 175 -6.64 6.82 -12.49
CA GLU A 175 -7.61 5.95 -13.15
C GLU A 175 -7.29 4.47 -12.89
N ASP A 176 -6.02 4.07 -12.99
CA ASP A 176 -5.62 2.69 -12.67
C ASP A 176 -5.79 2.37 -11.19
N LEU A 177 -5.56 3.35 -10.30
CA LEU A 177 -5.87 3.21 -8.88
C LEU A 177 -7.37 2.98 -8.65
N LEU A 178 -8.24 3.77 -9.27
CA LEU A 178 -9.69 3.61 -9.15
C LEU A 178 -10.17 2.29 -9.76
N PHE A 179 -9.64 1.89 -10.91
CA PHE A 179 -9.92 0.58 -11.49
C PHE A 179 -9.50 -0.54 -10.54
N THR A 180 -8.27 -0.49 -10.02
CA THR A 180 -7.78 -1.48 -9.06
C THR A 180 -8.69 -1.52 -7.83
N ARG A 181 -9.06 -0.35 -7.30
CA ARG A 181 -9.94 -0.23 -6.14
C ARG A 181 -11.30 -0.85 -6.35
N VAL A 182 -11.89 -0.77 -7.54
CA VAL A 182 -13.25 -1.26 -7.78
C VAL A 182 -13.25 -2.73 -8.22
N VAL A 183 -12.28 -3.11 -9.06
CA VAL A 183 -12.32 -4.41 -9.77
C VAL A 183 -11.41 -5.44 -9.14
N GLN A 184 -10.18 -5.05 -8.78
CA GLN A 184 -9.14 -6.00 -8.39
C GLN A 184 -9.00 -6.14 -6.87
N ALA A 185 -9.31 -5.07 -6.15
CA ALA A 185 -9.16 -4.94 -4.71
C ALA A 185 -10.37 -4.17 -4.11
N PRO A 186 -11.61 -4.66 -4.35
CA PRO A 186 -12.87 -3.97 -3.98
C PRO A 186 -12.97 -3.66 -2.49
N GLY A 187 -12.47 -4.55 -1.63
CA GLY A 187 -12.66 -4.44 -0.19
C GLY A 187 -14.13 -4.27 0.19
N LYS A 188 -14.40 -3.53 1.27
CA LYS A 188 -15.77 -3.25 1.76
C LYS A 188 -16.42 -2.05 1.07
N THR A 189 -15.62 -1.11 0.57
CA THR A 189 -16.10 0.21 0.11
C THR A 189 -15.69 0.56 -1.32
N GLY A 190 -15.28 -0.43 -2.13
CA GLY A 190 -14.84 -0.23 -3.52
C GLY A 190 -15.88 0.46 -4.39
N GLU A 191 -17.13 -0.02 -4.39
CA GLU A 191 -18.22 0.62 -5.16
C GLU A 191 -18.53 2.03 -4.64
N ALA A 192 -18.65 2.18 -3.33
CA ALA A 192 -18.91 3.46 -2.66
C ALA A 192 -17.77 4.49 -2.85
N GLN A 193 -16.57 4.06 -3.29
CA GLN A 193 -15.47 4.95 -3.64
C GLN A 193 -15.83 5.84 -4.84
N VAL A 194 -16.41 5.24 -5.89
CA VAL A 194 -16.74 5.94 -7.13
C VAL A 194 -17.82 6.97 -6.88
N GLU A 195 -18.83 6.61 -6.08
CA GLU A 195 -19.88 7.54 -5.65
C GLU A 195 -19.30 8.74 -4.89
N GLY A 196 -18.35 8.51 -3.97
CA GLY A 196 -17.69 9.57 -3.20
C GLY A 196 -16.81 10.53 -4.02
N LEU A 197 -16.48 10.16 -5.26
CA LEU A 197 -15.65 10.94 -6.18
C LEU A 197 -16.41 11.42 -7.43
N MET A 198 -17.74 11.25 -7.45
CA MET A 198 -18.56 11.58 -8.61
C MET A 198 -18.43 13.05 -9.03
N ASP A 199 -18.23 13.97 -8.07
CA ASP A 199 -17.98 15.39 -8.34
C ASP A 199 -16.66 15.62 -9.09
N VAL A 200 -15.62 14.86 -8.77
CA VAL A 200 -14.30 14.93 -9.42
C VAL A 200 -14.36 14.28 -10.80
N LEU A 201 -14.99 13.10 -10.89
CA LEU A 201 -15.13 12.33 -12.12
C LEU A 201 -15.96 13.07 -13.17
N ASN A 202 -17.12 13.63 -12.81
CA ASN A 202 -17.92 14.42 -13.73
C ASN A 202 -17.24 15.73 -14.15
N ARG A 203 -16.44 16.33 -13.27
CA ARG A 203 -15.64 17.49 -13.67
C ARG A 203 -14.57 17.13 -14.71
N ALA A 204 -13.97 15.96 -14.59
CA ALA A 204 -12.93 15.51 -15.50
C ALA A 204 -13.47 15.01 -16.86
N TYR A 205 -14.58 14.27 -16.85
CA TYR A 205 -15.12 13.64 -18.06
C TYR A 205 -16.37 14.32 -18.63
N GLY A 206 -16.97 15.28 -17.93
CA GLY A 206 -18.30 15.82 -18.24
C GLY A 206 -19.43 14.91 -17.75
N ASP A 207 -19.46 13.68 -18.26
CA ASP A 207 -20.34 12.59 -17.81
C ASP A 207 -19.52 11.32 -17.59
N PHE A 208 -19.31 10.97 -16.32
CA PHE A 208 -18.52 9.80 -15.94
C PHE A 208 -19.09 8.50 -16.53
N MET A 209 -20.41 8.34 -16.64
CA MET A 209 -21.03 7.08 -17.11
C MET A 209 -20.77 6.81 -18.59
N THR A 210 -20.31 7.82 -19.33
CA THR A 210 -19.89 7.69 -20.74
C THR A 210 -18.37 7.64 -20.90
N SER A 211 -17.62 7.73 -19.79
CA SER A 211 -16.16 7.80 -19.80
C SER A 211 -15.50 6.45 -20.15
N PRO A 212 -14.26 6.48 -20.68
CA PRO A 212 -13.47 5.26 -20.87
C PRO A 212 -13.23 4.48 -19.57
N LEU A 213 -13.02 5.18 -18.45
CA LEU A 213 -12.82 4.55 -17.14
C LEU A 213 -14.07 3.77 -16.68
N TYR A 214 -15.25 4.38 -16.78
CA TYR A 214 -16.50 3.71 -16.42
C TYR A 214 -16.70 2.45 -17.27
N ARG A 215 -16.52 2.56 -18.59
CA ARG A 215 -16.64 1.41 -19.49
C ARG A 215 -15.66 0.30 -19.14
N ARG A 216 -14.39 0.64 -18.87
CA ARG A 216 -13.36 -0.31 -18.42
C ARG A 216 -13.77 -1.02 -17.13
N ILE A 217 -14.33 -0.31 -16.15
CA ILE A 217 -14.84 -0.90 -14.90
C ILE A 217 -16.04 -1.81 -15.18
N PHE A 218 -17.02 -1.31 -15.94
CA PHE A 218 -18.25 -2.03 -16.26
C PHE A 218 -17.96 -3.35 -16.97
N ASP A 219 -17.13 -3.32 -18.01
CA ASP A 219 -16.76 -4.49 -18.80
C ASP A 219 -16.02 -5.53 -17.95
N ALA A 220 -15.23 -5.10 -16.95
CA ALA A 220 -14.51 -6.00 -16.05
C ALA A 220 -15.41 -6.64 -14.98
N LEU A 221 -16.44 -5.93 -14.51
CA LEU A 221 -17.42 -6.46 -13.56
C LEU A 221 -18.52 -7.29 -14.24
N ASN A 222 -18.76 -7.08 -15.54
CA ASN A 222 -19.76 -7.78 -16.34
C ASN A 222 -19.11 -8.42 -17.57
N PRO A 223 -18.23 -9.43 -17.38
CA PRO A 223 -17.58 -10.08 -18.50
C PRO A 223 -18.63 -10.72 -19.43
N PRO A 224 -18.45 -10.67 -20.76
CA PRO A 224 -19.37 -11.32 -21.68
C PRO A 224 -19.42 -12.83 -21.42
N GLU A 225 -20.60 -13.43 -21.56
CA GLU A 225 -20.76 -14.88 -21.45
C GLU A 225 -19.78 -15.57 -22.43
N PRO A 226 -19.04 -16.59 -21.97
CA PRO A 226 -18.17 -17.35 -22.86
C PRO A 226 -19.04 -17.95 -23.97
N ALA A 227 -18.61 -17.76 -25.23
CA ALA A 227 -19.30 -18.34 -26.37
C ALA A 227 -19.48 -19.86 -26.15
N GLU A 228 -20.72 -20.35 -26.27
CA GLU A 228 -21.01 -21.78 -26.15
C GLU A 228 -20.07 -22.55 -27.06
N ALA A 229 -19.28 -23.46 -26.46
CA ALA A 229 -18.42 -24.33 -27.23
C ALA A 229 -19.31 -25.14 -28.20
N PRO A 230 -18.99 -25.18 -29.50
CA PRO A 230 -19.78 -25.93 -30.45
C PRO A 230 -19.89 -27.37 -29.98
N LEU A 231 -21.13 -27.87 -29.87
CA LEU A 231 -21.41 -29.24 -29.47
C LEU A 231 -20.60 -30.19 -30.37
N PRO A 232 -19.92 -31.20 -29.80
CA PRO A 232 -19.17 -32.15 -30.59
C PRO A 232 -20.12 -32.80 -31.60
N SER A 233 -19.77 -32.71 -32.88
CA SER A 233 -20.50 -33.37 -33.96
C SER A 233 -20.63 -34.85 -33.61
N ALA A 234 -21.86 -35.34 -33.48
CA ALA A 234 -22.10 -36.77 -33.32
C ALA A 234 -21.46 -37.50 -34.51
N ALA A 235 -20.53 -38.40 -34.19
CA ALA A 235 -19.83 -39.27 -35.14
C ALA A 235 -20.69 -40.51 -35.46
#